data_AF-A0A7C0TX16-F1
#
_entry.id   AF-A0A7C0TX16-F1
#
_cell.length_a   1.000
_cell.length_b   1.000
_cell.length_c   1.000
_cell.angle_alpha   90.00
_cell.angle_beta   90.00
_cell.angle_gamma   90.00
#
_symmetry.space_group_name_H-M   'P 1'
#
loop_
_entity.id
_entity.type
_entity.pdbx_description
1 polymer ?
#
loop_
_entity_poly.entity_id
_entity_poly.type
_entity_poly.pdbx_seq_one_letter_code
_entity_poly.pdbx_strand_id
1 'polypeptide(L)'
;MEYVMSNAACIIIGFALLAVLLAFKKPIWLVLLVSSIVMGLIGLGAKGVLNILTLTITDSVTVDLLIITFLIATLIGVYRSSGFLNRLGDELVKLIKRPKLIVTLVPAVLGLLPVAGGALMSAPIVDVVGRHIGLSRKLRLFINVWFRHIIFLVYPLSTVLVTTAALAGVSMWELIVRELPILLAMVLA
;
A
#
# COMPACT_ATOMS: atom_id res chain seq x y z
N MET A 1 -4.15 39.56 -3.33
CA MET A 1 -3.53 38.36 -3.91
C MET A 1 -4.19 38.13 -5.26
N GLU A 2 -3.50 38.45 -6.36
CA GLU A 2 -4.00 38.17 -7.71
C GLU A 2 -4.06 36.66 -7.92
N TYR A 3 -5.26 36.12 -8.04
CA TYR A 3 -5.49 34.75 -8.50
C TYR A 3 -5.36 34.74 -10.02
N VAL A 4 -4.35 34.02 -10.54
CA VAL A 4 -4.01 33.99 -11.97
C VAL A 4 -5.03 33.19 -12.80
N MET A 5 -5.78 32.26 -12.18
CA MET A 5 -6.90 31.51 -12.78
C MET A 5 -7.93 31.10 -11.71
N SER A 6 -9.16 30.76 -12.12
CA SER A 6 -10.18 30.16 -11.24
C SER A 6 -9.66 28.87 -10.58
N ASN A 7 -9.85 28.72 -9.27
CA ASN A 7 -9.41 27.55 -8.48
C ASN A 7 -9.88 26.20 -9.04
N ALA A 8 -10.99 26.16 -9.79
CA ALA A 8 -11.45 24.92 -10.43
C ALA A 8 -10.56 24.51 -11.62
N ALA A 9 -10.08 25.48 -12.39
CA ALA A 9 -9.30 25.21 -13.59
C ALA A 9 -7.91 24.66 -13.27
N CYS A 10 -7.24 25.14 -12.22
CA CYS A 10 -5.93 24.62 -11.82
C CYS A 10 -6.02 23.16 -11.35
N ILE A 11 -7.08 22.80 -10.61
CA ILE A 11 -7.35 21.42 -10.18
C ILE A 11 -7.57 20.53 -11.39
N ILE A 12 -8.45 20.93 -12.32
CA ILE A 12 -8.75 20.15 -13.53
C ILE A 12 -7.47 19.91 -14.34
N ILE A 13 -6.65 20.93 -14.56
CA ILE A 13 -5.40 20.81 -15.31
C ILE A 13 -4.41 19.89 -14.58
N GLY A 14 -4.27 20.02 -13.26
CA GLY A 14 -3.41 19.17 -12.45
C GLY A 14 -3.80 17.68 -12.53
N PHE A 15 -5.09 17.37 -12.36
CA PHE A 15 -5.59 15.99 -12.45
C PHE A 15 -5.55 15.44 -13.88
N ALA A 16 -5.79 16.27 -14.90
CA ALA A 16 -5.63 15.87 -16.30
C ALA A 16 -4.17 15.51 -16.61
N LEU A 17 -3.22 16.32 -16.14
CA LEU A 17 -1.80 16.04 -16.29
C LEU A 17 -1.40 14.75 -15.56
N LEU A 18 -1.89 14.55 -14.34
CA LEU A 18 -1.71 13.30 -13.59
C LEU A 18 -2.19 12.10 -14.42
N ALA A 19 -3.40 12.16 -14.95
CA ALA A 19 -3.98 11.07 -15.75
C ALA A 19 -3.17 10.80 -17.03
N VAL A 20 -2.72 11.85 -17.73
CA VAL A 20 -1.88 11.72 -18.94
C VAL A 20 -0.53 11.07 -18.62
N LEU A 21 0.15 11.49 -17.55
CA LEU A 21 1.43 10.92 -17.16
C LEU A 21 1.30 9.46 -16.70
N LEU A 22 0.21 9.11 -16.00
CA LEU A 22 -0.12 7.71 -15.69
C LEU A 22 -0.39 6.89 -16.95
N ALA A 23 -1.12 7.43 -17.93
CA ALA A 23 -1.38 6.76 -19.20
C ALA A 23 -0.08 6.47 -19.98
N PHE A 24 0.92 7.36 -19.85
CA PHE A 24 2.27 7.15 -20.37
C PHE A 24 3.17 6.25 -19.50
N LYS A 25 2.61 5.58 -18.47
CA LYS A 25 3.31 4.64 -17.59
C LYS A 25 4.57 5.24 -16.94
N LYS A 26 4.56 6.56 -16.69
CA LYS A 26 5.64 7.22 -15.94
C LYS A 26 5.62 6.74 -14.48
N PRO A 27 6.78 6.72 -13.79
CA PRO A 27 6.84 6.25 -12.41
C PRO A 27 6.00 7.14 -11.50
N ILE A 28 5.25 6.53 -10.57
CA ILE A 28 4.24 7.21 -9.74
C ILE A 28 4.81 8.44 -9.00
N TRP A 29 6.03 8.34 -8.47
CA TRP A 29 6.68 9.46 -7.76
C TRP A 29 6.82 10.69 -8.66
N LEU A 30 7.16 10.50 -9.94
CA LEU A 30 7.32 11.59 -10.91
C LEU A 30 5.97 12.18 -11.27
N VAL A 31 4.97 11.32 -11.46
CA VAL A 31 3.62 11.74 -11.81
C VAL A 31 3.03 12.65 -10.73
N LEU A 32 3.13 12.23 -9.46
CA LEU A 32 2.64 13.01 -8.32
C LEU A 32 3.41 14.33 -8.15
N LEU A 33 4.73 14.31 -8.28
CA LEU A 33 5.57 15.50 -8.15
C LEU A 33 5.27 16.54 -9.24
N VAL A 34 5.25 16.12 -10.50
CA VAL A 34 5.04 17.04 -11.64
C VAL A 34 3.64 17.61 -11.63
N SER A 35 2.62 16.77 -11.41
CA SER A 35 1.22 17.24 -11.37
C SER A 35 0.97 18.22 -10.22
N SER A 36 1.51 17.97 -9.03
CA SER A 36 1.38 18.87 -7.87
C SER A 36 2.13 20.20 -8.07
N ILE A 37 3.35 20.18 -8.60
CA ILE A 37 4.11 21.40 -8.91
C ILE A 37 3.39 22.23 -9.98
N VAL A 38 2.94 21.62 -11.07
CA VAL A 38 2.23 22.35 -12.14
C VAL A 38 0.92 22.95 -11.61
N MET A 39 0.15 22.18 -10.84
CA MET A 39 -1.06 22.67 -10.20
C MET A 39 -0.77 23.86 -9.26
N GLY A 40 0.29 23.75 -8.45
CA GLY A 40 0.73 24.83 -7.56
C GLY A 40 1.21 26.06 -8.32
N LEU A 41 1.96 25.90 -9.42
CA LEU A 41 2.46 27.02 -10.23
C LEU A 41 1.31 27.80 -10.87
N ILE A 42 0.29 27.11 -11.36
CA ILE A 42 -0.90 27.73 -11.96
C ILE A 42 -1.76 28.41 -10.88
N GLY A 43 -1.95 27.76 -9.72
CA GLY A 43 -2.86 28.26 -8.68
C GLY A 43 -2.26 29.32 -7.74
N LEU A 44 -0.96 29.20 -7.43
CA LEU A 44 -0.30 29.99 -6.37
C LEU A 44 0.91 30.79 -6.90
N GLY A 45 1.35 30.53 -8.14
CA GLY A 45 2.58 31.10 -8.69
C GLY A 45 3.86 30.53 -8.06
N ALA A 46 5.02 30.90 -8.61
CA ALA A 46 6.31 30.37 -8.19
C ALA A 46 6.63 30.63 -6.71
N LYS A 47 6.33 31.83 -6.21
CA LYS A 47 6.54 32.18 -4.78
C LYS A 47 5.65 31.35 -3.85
N GLY A 48 4.38 31.14 -4.24
CA GLY A 48 3.45 30.31 -3.46
C GLY A 48 3.89 28.85 -3.42
N VAL A 49 4.33 28.30 -4.55
CA VAL A 49 4.90 26.94 -4.61
C VAL A 49 6.11 26.81 -3.70
N LEU A 50 7.05 27.76 -3.77
CA LEU A 50 8.24 27.73 -2.91
C LEU A 50 7.85 27.74 -1.42
N ASN A 51 6.90 28.59 -1.03
CA ASN A 51 6.42 28.65 0.34
C ASN A 51 5.75 27.35 0.81
N ILE A 52 4.89 26.75 -0.02
CA ILE A 52 4.24 25.47 0.30
C ILE A 52 5.27 24.34 0.36
N LEU A 53 6.25 24.30 -0.54
CA LEU A 53 7.33 23.33 -0.51
C LEU A 53 8.14 23.45 0.80
N THR A 54 8.50 24.67 1.20
CA THR A 54 9.21 24.87 2.47
C THR A 54 8.38 24.41 3.65
N LEU A 55 7.11 24.81 3.72
CA LEU A 55 6.19 24.39 4.78
C LEU A 55 6.06 22.87 4.84
N THR A 56 5.91 22.21 3.69
CA THR A 56 5.74 20.75 3.60
C THR A 56 7.01 20.00 4.01
N ILE A 57 8.19 20.45 3.61
CA ILE A 57 9.47 19.78 3.94
C ILE A 57 9.81 19.95 5.43
N THR A 58 9.41 21.06 6.05
CA THR A 58 9.65 21.33 7.48
C THR A 58 8.53 20.86 8.40
N ASP A 59 7.40 20.43 7.84
CA ASP A 59 6.25 19.96 8.61
C ASP A 59 6.58 18.66 9.34
N SER A 60 6.30 18.61 10.64
CA SER A 60 6.67 17.47 11.48
C SER A 60 5.96 16.20 11.05
N VAL A 61 4.69 16.28 10.63
CA VAL A 61 3.93 15.11 10.16
C VAL A 61 4.56 14.54 8.89
N THR A 62 4.98 15.41 7.97
CA THR A 62 5.66 15.00 6.74
C THR A 62 7.00 14.33 7.03
N VAL A 63 7.80 14.91 7.93
CA VAL A 63 9.09 14.34 8.35
C VAL A 63 8.89 12.98 9.04
N ASP A 64 7.92 12.88 9.95
CA ASP A 64 7.59 11.63 10.64
C ASP A 64 7.17 10.54 9.65
N LEU A 65 6.32 10.88 8.68
CA LEU A 65 5.89 9.94 7.63
C LEU A 65 7.06 9.44 6.78
N LEU A 66 8.00 10.33 6.41
CA LEU A 66 9.21 9.96 5.68
C LEU A 66 10.07 8.99 6.48
N ILE A 67 10.32 9.31 7.75
CA ILE A 67 11.14 8.48 8.66
C ILE A 67 10.47 7.12 8.89
N ILE A 68 9.18 7.10 9.25
CA ILE A 68 8.43 5.86 9.51
C ILE A 68 8.42 4.98 8.26
N THR A 69 8.13 5.56 7.09
CA THR A 69 8.11 4.82 5.82
C THR A 69 9.49 4.24 5.47
N PHE A 70 10.57 5.01 5.69
CA PHE A 70 11.94 4.55 5.49
C PHE A 70 12.33 3.42 6.45
N LEU A 71 11.96 3.53 7.74
CA LEU A 71 12.23 2.51 8.74
C LEU A 71 11.46 1.23 8.46
N ILE A 72 10.18 1.33 8.07
CA ILE A 72 9.37 0.19 7.65
C ILE A 72 9.99 -0.49 6.43
N ALA A 73 10.37 0.28 5.40
CA ALA A 73 10.99 -0.27 4.20
C ALA A 73 12.32 -0.98 4.51
N THR A 74 13.13 -0.39 5.39
CA THR A 74 14.39 -0.98 5.87
C THR A 74 14.14 -2.28 6.63
N LEU A 75 13.21 -2.28 7.60
CA LEU A 75 12.84 -3.45 8.39
C LEU A 75 12.38 -4.62 7.49
N ILE A 76 11.52 -4.31 6.53
CA ILE A 76 11.03 -5.30 5.57
C ILE A 76 12.18 -5.82 4.68
N GLY A 77 13.10 -4.93 4.27
CA GLY A 77 14.31 -5.29 3.53
C GLY A 77 15.19 -6.29 4.27
N VAL A 78 15.40 -6.08 5.57
CA VAL A 78 16.19 -6.96 6.46
C VAL A 78 15.53 -8.34 6.62
N TYR A 79 14.22 -8.41 6.83
CA TYR A 79 13.52 -9.70 6.92
C TYR A 79 13.49 -10.47 5.61
N ARG A 80 13.48 -9.75 4.48
CA ARG A 80 13.57 -10.36 3.15
C ARG A 80 14.97 -10.91 2.87
N SER A 81 16.03 -10.15 3.16
CA SER A 81 17.40 -10.56 2.87
C SER A 81 17.90 -11.68 3.80
N SER A 82 17.41 -11.74 5.04
CA SER A 82 17.74 -12.83 5.99
C SER A 82 17.05 -14.16 5.67
N GLY A 83 16.08 -14.17 4.75
CA GLY A 83 15.26 -15.35 4.44
C GLY A 83 14.28 -15.73 5.56
N PHE A 84 14.09 -14.86 6.56
CA PHE A 84 13.20 -15.11 7.71
C PHE A 84 11.76 -15.34 7.25
N LEU A 85 11.26 -14.51 6.34
CA LEU A 85 9.87 -14.60 5.86
C LEU A 85 9.60 -15.87 5.04
N ASN A 86 10.62 -16.42 4.36
CA ASN A 86 10.50 -17.71 3.68
C ASN A 86 10.39 -18.85 4.69
N ARG A 87 11.29 -18.87 5.69
CA ARG A 87 11.24 -19.87 6.77
C ARG A 87 9.92 -19.81 7.53
N LEU A 88 9.41 -18.61 7.81
CA LEU A 88 8.11 -18.43 8.46
C LEU A 88 6.98 -19.05 7.62
N GLY A 89 6.96 -18.83 6.31
CA GLY A 89 5.99 -19.46 5.40
C GLY A 89 6.07 -20.99 5.44
N ASP A 90 7.27 -21.55 5.35
CA ASP A 90 7.51 -23.00 5.38
C ASP A 90 7.07 -23.62 6.72
N GLU A 91 7.42 -23.00 7.84
CA GLU A 91 7.02 -23.46 9.17
C GLU A 91 5.51 -23.35 9.39
N LEU A 92 4.85 -22.32 8.86
CA LEU A 92 3.39 -22.22 8.89
C LEU A 92 2.72 -23.35 8.12
N VAL A 93 3.26 -23.73 6.96
CA VAL A 93 2.76 -24.88 6.20
C VAL A 93 2.92 -26.18 7.00
N LYS A 94 4.05 -26.38 7.68
CA LYS A 94 4.29 -27.56 8.53
C LYS A 94 3.38 -27.62 9.75
N LEU A 95 3.12 -26.47 10.37
CA LEU A 95 2.28 -26.36 11.56
C LEU A 95 0.79 -26.58 11.23
N ILE A 96 0.32 -26.03 10.11
CA ILE A 96 -1.09 -26.06 9.73
C ILE A 96 -1.42 -27.38 9.03
N LYS A 97 -2.14 -28.26 9.72
CA LYS A 97 -2.54 -29.57 9.17
C LYS A 97 -3.71 -29.51 8.17
N ARG A 98 -4.41 -28.38 8.06
CA ARG A 98 -5.63 -28.24 7.25
C ARG A 98 -5.33 -27.49 5.94
N PRO A 99 -5.48 -28.12 4.75
CA PRO A 99 -5.20 -27.49 3.47
C PRO A 99 -5.94 -26.16 3.23
N LYS A 100 -7.21 -26.06 3.65
CA LYS A 100 -8.00 -24.82 3.55
C LYS A 100 -7.39 -23.67 4.37
N LEU A 101 -6.78 -23.97 5.52
CA LEU A 101 -6.11 -22.95 6.34
C LEU A 101 -4.75 -22.57 5.75
N ILE A 102 -4.04 -23.50 5.11
CA ILE A 102 -2.78 -23.20 4.44
C ILE A 102 -3.00 -22.20 3.30
N VAL A 103 -3.98 -22.46 2.42
CA VAL A 103 -4.25 -21.59 1.26
C VAL A 103 -4.77 -20.21 1.64
N THR A 104 -5.20 -19.99 2.89
CA THR A 104 -5.71 -18.69 3.38
C THR A 104 -4.70 -17.97 4.25
N LEU A 105 -4.16 -18.62 5.29
CA LEU A 105 -3.26 -17.99 6.25
C LEU A 105 -1.86 -17.74 5.70
N VAL A 106 -1.32 -18.66 4.89
CA VAL A 106 0.04 -18.48 4.37
C VAL A 106 0.12 -17.28 3.43
N PRO A 107 -0.81 -17.07 2.48
CA PRO A 107 -0.88 -15.83 1.73
C PRO A 107 -1.11 -14.60 2.60
N ALA A 108 -1.92 -14.68 3.66
CA ALA A 108 -2.12 -13.54 4.56
C ALA A 108 -0.83 -13.13 5.27
N VAL A 109 -0.05 -14.08 5.79
CA VAL A 109 1.24 -13.79 6.45
C VAL A 109 2.29 -13.36 5.44
N LEU A 110 2.40 -14.04 4.30
CA LEU A 110 3.30 -13.61 3.22
C LEU A 110 2.85 -12.32 2.55
N GLY A 111 1.59 -11.90 2.73
CA GLY A 111 1.07 -10.59 2.33
C GLY A 111 1.74 -9.44 3.08
N LEU A 112 2.36 -9.71 4.24
CA LEU A 112 3.15 -8.73 5.00
C LEU A 112 4.48 -8.37 4.30
N LEU A 113 4.92 -9.15 3.30
CA LEU A 113 6.08 -8.86 2.46
C LEU A 113 5.79 -7.71 1.49
N PRO A 114 6.83 -7.07 0.90
CA PRO A 114 6.65 -6.16 -0.23
C PRO A 114 5.87 -6.87 -1.34
N VAL A 115 5.05 -6.10 -2.06
CA VAL A 115 4.11 -6.58 -3.08
C VAL A 115 4.71 -7.63 -4.04
N ALA A 116 5.96 -7.43 -4.49
CA ALA A 116 6.65 -8.36 -5.39
C ALA A 116 7.10 -9.66 -4.71
N GLY A 117 7.54 -9.61 -3.44
CA GLY A 117 8.05 -10.77 -2.70
C GLY A 117 6.93 -11.68 -2.20
N GLY A 118 5.86 -11.09 -1.66
CA GLY A 118 4.71 -11.86 -1.16
C GLY A 118 4.03 -12.66 -2.26
N ALA A 119 3.82 -12.05 -3.44
CA ALA A 119 3.20 -12.71 -4.59
C ALA A 119 3.97 -13.95 -5.07
N LEU A 120 5.27 -13.78 -5.22
CA LEU A 120 6.16 -14.78 -5.81
C LEU A 120 6.34 -15.97 -4.88
N MET A 121 6.30 -15.75 -3.56
CA MET A 121 6.44 -16.80 -2.55
C MET A 121 5.12 -17.51 -2.22
N SER A 122 3.99 -16.78 -2.15
CA SER A 122 2.70 -17.38 -1.79
C SER A 122 2.03 -18.12 -2.94
N ALA A 123 2.25 -17.68 -4.19
CA ALA A 123 1.67 -18.31 -5.38
C ALA A 123 1.97 -19.81 -5.50
N PRO A 124 3.22 -20.31 -5.41
CA PRO A 124 3.50 -21.74 -5.52
C PRO A 124 2.85 -22.56 -4.39
N ILE A 125 2.79 -22.02 -3.17
CA ILE A 125 2.16 -22.70 -2.02
C ILE A 125 0.66 -22.88 -2.26
N VAL A 126 -0.04 -21.80 -2.64
CA VAL A 126 -1.48 -21.85 -2.96
C VAL A 126 -1.74 -22.75 -4.17
N ASP A 127 -0.83 -22.76 -5.15
CA ASP A 127 -0.96 -23.59 -6.35
C ASP A 127 -0.86 -25.09 -6.02
N VAL A 128 0.14 -25.51 -5.23
CA VAL A 128 0.36 -26.89 -4.80
C VAL A 128 -0.79 -27.36 -3.91
N VAL A 129 -1.06 -26.65 -2.82
CA VAL A 129 -2.08 -27.06 -1.84
C VAL A 129 -3.46 -26.97 -2.45
N GLY A 130 -3.75 -25.91 -3.22
CA GLY A 130 -5.03 -25.75 -3.90
C GLY A 130 -5.32 -26.84 -4.93
N ARG A 131 -4.30 -27.36 -5.64
CA ARG A 131 -4.44 -28.53 -6.52
C ARG A 131 -4.83 -29.77 -5.73
N HIS A 132 -4.18 -29.98 -4.59
CA HIS A 132 -4.43 -31.15 -3.74
C HIS A 132 -5.88 -31.21 -3.22
N ILE A 133 -6.51 -30.06 -2.98
CA ILE A 133 -7.94 -29.97 -2.60
C ILE A 133 -8.89 -29.68 -3.78
N GLY A 134 -8.45 -29.87 -5.03
CA GLY A 134 -9.31 -29.79 -6.21
C GLY A 134 -9.78 -28.38 -6.62
N LEU A 135 -9.09 -27.33 -6.18
CA LEU A 135 -9.45 -25.95 -6.56
C LEU A 135 -9.08 -25.65 -8.02
N SER A 136 -10.00 -24.99 -8.72
CA SER A 136 -9.75 -24.49 -10.07
C SER A 136 -8.59 -23.48 -10.09
N ARG A 137 -7.89 -23.36 -11.23
CA ARG A 137 -6.82 -22.36 -11.40
C ARG A 137 -7.30 -20.92 -11.11
N LYS A 138 -8.52 -20.58 -11.55
CA LYS A 138 -9.11 -19.25 -11.29
C LYS A 138 -9.26 -18.99 -9.79
N LEU A 139 -9.78 -19.97 -9.05
CA LEU A 139 -10.00 -19.84 -7.61
C LEU A 139 -8.68 -19.77 -6.83
N ARG A 140 -7.66 -20.53 -7.23
CA ARG A 140 -6.31 -20.43 -6.62
C ARG A 140 -5.67 -19.06 -6.81
N LEU A 141 -5.80 -18.49 -8.01
CA LEU A 141 -5.34 -17.13 -8.29
C LEU A 141 -6.09 -16.10 -7.44
N PHE A 142 -7.43 -16.23 -7.36
CA PHE A 142 -8.27 -15.38 -6.53
C PHE A 142 -7.84 -15.45 -5.06
N ILE A 143 -7.78 -16.64 -4.45
CA ILE A 143 -7.39 -16.84 -3.06
C ILE A 143 -6.03 -16.21 -2.76
N ASN A 144 -5.04 -16.44 -3.65
CA ASN A 144 -3.72 -15.88 -3.46
C ASN A 144 -3.72 -14.34 -3.44
N VAL A 145 -4.53 -13.69 -4.27
CA VAL A 145 -4.66 -12.22 -4.26
C VAL A 145 -5.48 -11.77 -3.06
N TRP A 146 -6.64 -12.37 -2.83
CA TRP A 146 -7.61 -11.99 -1.80
C TRP A 146 -6.97 -11.99 -0.41
N PHE A 147 -6.47 -13.14 0.03
CA PHE A 147 -5.95 -13.28 1.39
C PHE A 147 -4.66 -12.50 1.63
N ARG A 148 -3.88 -12.20 0.58
CA ARG A 148 -2.74 -11.26 0.70
C ARG A 148 -3.17 -9.84 1.04
N HIS A 149 -4.36 -9.40 0.63
CA HIS A 149 -4.81 -8.02 0.83
C HIS A 149 -5.63 -7.81 2.10
N ILE A 150 -6.25 -8.86 2.64
CA ILE A 150 -7.02 -8.80 3.90
C ILE A 150 -6.19 -8.19 5.04
N ILE A 151 -4.94 -8.64 5.18
CA ILE A 151 -4.10 -8.23 6.32
C ILE A 151 -3.72 -6.74 6.28
N PHE A 152 -3.67 -6.11 5.09
CA PHE A 152 -3.27 -4.70 4.94
C PHE A 152 -4.23 -3.72 5.60
N LEU A 153 -5.50 -4.12 5.80
CA LEU A 153 -6.53 -3.31 6.45
C LEU A 153 -6.19 -3.03 7.92
N VAL A 154 -5.53 -3.99 8.57
CA VAL A 154 -5.26 -3.94 10.02
C VAL A 154 -3.78 -4.02 10.37
N TYR A 155 -2.90 -4.06 9.36
CA TYR A 155 -1.47 -4.18 9.58
C TYR A 155 -0.83 -2.82 9.91
N PRO A 156 -0.33 -2.62 11.15
CA PRO A 156 0.18 -1.31 11.59
C PRO A 156 1.40 -0.80 10.80
N LEU A 157 2.17 -1.70 10.18
CA LEU A 157 3.33 -1.34 9.36
C LEU A 157 2.95 -1.14 7.89
N SER A 158 1.66 -1.14 7.56
CA SER A 158 1.17 -0.76 6.23
C SER A 158 1.38 0.74 6.03
N THR A 159 2.21 1.10 5.06
CA THR A 159 2.46 2.51 4.71
C THR A 159 1.18 3.23 4.27
N VAL A 160 0.23 2.49 3.67
CA VAL A 160 -1.10 3.00 3.33
C VAL A 160 -1.85 3.40 4.59
N LEU A 161 -1.93 2.50 5.58
CA LEU A 161 -2.64 2.75 6.84
C LEU A 161 -2.03 3.92 7.62
N VAL A 162 -0.69 3.95 7.74
CA VAL A 162 0.05 5.03 8.41
C VAL A 162 -0.20 6.37 7.73
N THR A 163 -0.11 6.43 6.39
CA THR A 163 -0.33 7.67 5.64
C THR A 163 -1.79 8.13 5.75
N THR A 164 -2.76 7.20 5.65
CA THR A 164 -4.18 7.54 5.80
C THR A 164 -4.49 8.07 7.18
N ALA A 165 -3.96 7.46 8.25
CA ALA A 165 -4.16 7.94 9.62
C ALA A 165 -3.62 9.36 9.81
N ALA A 166 -2.40 9.64 9.31
CA ALA A 166 -1.79 10.96 9.36
C ALA A 166 -2.58 12.02 8.57
N LEU A 167 -3.01 11.69 7.34
CA LEU A 167 -3.78 12.61 6.51
C LEU A 167 -5.19 12.87 7.03
N ALA A 168 -5.82 11.86 7.64
CA ALA A 168 -7.16 11.98 8.22
C ALA A 168 -7.15 12.62 9.61
N GLY A 169 -5.96 12.82 10.22
CA GLY A 169 -5.84 13.38 11.57
C GLY A 169 -6.44 12.48 12.65
N VAL A 170 -6.46 11.16 12.43
CA VAL A 170 -7.00 10.17 13.38
C VAL A 170 -5.90 9.20 13.82
N SER A 171 -6.07 8.58 14.99
CA SER A 171 -5.12 7.56 15.40
C SER A 171 -5.18 6.33 14.47
N MET A 172 -4.03 5.72 14.22
CA MET A 172 -3.95 4.47 13.44
C MET A 172 -4.83 3.38 14.06
N TRP A 173 -4.93 3.33 15.38
CA TRP A 173 -5.75 2.34 16.10
C TRP A 173 -7.25 2.56 15.87
N GLU A 174 -7.72 3.81 15.86
CA GLU A 174 -9.11 4.11 15.47
C GLU A 174 -9.41 3.67 14.05
N LEU A 175 -8.47 3.90 13.12
CA LEU A 175 -8.62 3.47 11.74
C LEU A 175 -8.71 1.94 11.65
N ILE A 176 -7.82 1.21 12.33
CA ILE A 176 -7.86 -0.26 12.40
C ILE A 176 -9.20 -0.76 12.92
N VAL A 177 -9.72 -0.15 14.00
CA VAL A 177 -11.01 -0.54 14.59
C VAL A 177 -12.16 -0.31 13.60
N ARG A 178 -12.13 0.77 12.81
CA ARG A 178 -13.13 1.06 11.78
C ARG A 178 -13.05 0.10 10.58
N GLU A 179 -11.88 -0.47 10.30
CA GLU A 179 -11.67 -1.47 9.24
C GLU A 179 -12.07 -2.88 9.67
N LEU A 180 -12.31 -3.15 10.97
CA LEU A 180 -12.68 -4.49 11.46
C LEU A 180 -13.94 -5.09 10.80
N PRO A 181 -15.04 -4.34 10.57
CA PRO A 181 -16.20 -4.89 9.87
C PRO A 181 -15.87 -5.35 8.44
N ILE A 182 -15.00 -4.60 7.75
CA ILE A 182 -14.55 -4.93 6.39
C ILE A 182 -13.63 -6.15 6.44
N LEU A 183 -12.70 -6.20 7.40
CA LEU A 183 -11.85 -7.37 7.64
C LEU A 183 -12.70 -8.63 7.85
N LEU A 184 -13.71 -8.55 8.72
CA LEU A 184 -14.61 -9.68 9.00
C LEU A 184 -15.38 -10.11 7.75
N ALA A 185 -15.93 -9.16 6.99
CA ALA A 185 -16.61 -9.46 5.74
C ALA A 185 -15.67 -10.15 4.74
N MET A 186 -14.42 -9.70 4.62
CA MET A 186 -13.45 -10.30 3.71
C MET A 186 -12.94 -11.68 4.16
N VAL A 187 -12.88 -11.95 5.47
CA VAL A 187 -12.51 -13.26 6.01
C VAL A 187 -13.63 -14.28 5.84
N LEU A 188 -14.90 -13.84 5.88
CA LEU A 188 -16.08 -14.69 5.78
C LEU A 188 -16.56 -14.94 4.33
N ALA A 189 -16.19 -14.07 3.38
CA ALA A 189 -16.51 -14.19 1.96
C ALA A 189 -15.70 -15.30 1.26
#